data_AF-A0A6P0T4A4-F1
#
_entry.id   AF-A0A6P0T4A4-F1
#
_cell.length_a   1.000
_cell.length_b   1.000
_cell.length_c   1.000
_cell.angle_alpha   90.00
_cell.angle_beta   90.00
_cell.angle_gamma   90.00
#
_symmetry.space_group_name_H-M   'P 1'
#
loop_
_entity.id
_entity.type
_entity.pdbx_description
1 polymer ?
#
loop_
_entity_poly.entity_id
_entity_poly.type
_entity_poly.pdbx_seq_one_letter_code
_entity_poly.pdbx_strand_id
1 'polypeptide(L)'
;MALDFDLEMITELNPQQALNILATKLGLEWQQDNLKALGILINADVEDRWEQDVTEENFGFRPTLVVGFRINPNQDYEGGLRTLIRATITLLQQTVGEAVLLFNYETVVLQRLGDKLILNEEMLEPSIISEIDQFKLTYELQVFPCSA
;
A
#
# COMPACT_ATOMS: atom_id res chain seq x y z
N MET A 1 -6.30 6.93 -18.03
CA MET A 1 -5.02 6.61 -17.37
C MET A 1 -5.38 5.87 -16.10
N ALA A 2 -4.66 4.80 -15.77
CA ALA A 2 -4.80 4.17 -14.47
C ALA A 2 -4.00 4.97 -13.44
N LEU A 3 -4.33 4.79 -12.16
CA LEU A 3 -3.61 5.38 -11.04
C LEU A 3 -2.83 4.24 -10.38
N ASP A 4 -1.52 4.39 -10.30
CA ASP A 4 -0.62 3.36 -9.79
C ASP A 4 -0.16 3.75 -8.38
N PHE A 5 -0.23 2.79 -7.47
CA PHE A 5 0.28 2.91 -6.11
C PHE A 5 1.11 1.70 -5.76
N ASP A 6 2.18 1.92 -5.01
CA ASP A 6 3.10 0.85 -4.63
C ASP A 6 3.33 0.87 -3.13
N LEU A 7 3.08 -0.28 -2.51
CA LEU A 7 3.36 -0.52 -1.11
C LEU A 7 4.68 -1.28 -1.01
N GLU A 8 5.71 -0.56 -0.62
CA GLU A 8 7.05 -1.08 -0.41
C GLU A 8 7.23 -1.40 1.09
N MET A 9 7.71 -2.60 1.40
CA MET A 9 7.78 -3.06 2.79
C MET A 9 9.02 -3.89 3.08
N ILE A 10 9.53 -3.76 4.31
CA ILE A 10 10.39 -4.78 4.91
C ILE A 10 9.51 -5.87 5.49
N THR A 11 9.65 -7.08 4.97
CA THR A 11 8.90 -8.25 5.43
C THR A 11 9.59 -9.56 5.08
N GLU A 12 9.25 -10.62 5.82
CA GLU A 12 9.61 -12.01 5.50
C GLU A 12 8.59 -12.66 4.55
N LEU A 13 7.47 -12.00 4.25
CA LEU A 13 6.49 -12.48 3.29
C LEU A 13 7.07 -12.50 1.88
N ASN A 14 6.87 -13.60 1.17
CA ASN A 14 7.05 -13.61 -0.27
C ASN A 14 5.79 -13.10 -1.00
N PRO A 15 5.88 -12.75 -2.30
CA PRO A 15 4.75 -12.20 -3.06
C PRO A 15 3.48 -13.05 -3.02
N GLN A 16 3.62 -14.36 -3.22
CA GLN A 16 2.48 -15.27 -3.21
C GLN A 16 1.81 -15.34 -1.84
N GLN A 17 2.57 -15.29 -0.74
CA GLN A 17 2.03 -15.25 0.61
C GLN A 17 1.24 -13.97 0.86
N ALA A 18 1.77 -12.81 0.45
CA ALA A 18 1.08 -11.52 0.56
C ALA A 18 -0.25 -11.53 -0.19
N LEU A 19 -0.27 -11.97 -1.46
CA LEU A 19 -1.50 -12.08 -2.24
C LEU A 19 -2.49 -13.11 -1.66
N ASN A 20 -2.02 -14.26 -1.16
CA ASN A 20 -2.89 -15.24 -0.50
C ASN A 20 -3.58 -14.67 0.75
N ILE A 21 -2.87 -13.87 1.54
CA ILE A 21 -3.42 -13.17 2.71
C ILE A 21 -4.54 -12.23 2.26
N LEU A 22 -4.28 -11.41 1.24
CA LEU A 22 -5.24 -10.45 0.71
C LEU A 22 -6.49 -11.15 0.14
N ALA A 23 -6.30 -12.18 -0.69
CA ALA A 23 -7.40 -12.98 -1.24
C ALA A 23 -8.30 -13.54 -0.14
N THR A 24 -7.70 -14.10 0.91
CA THR A 24 -8.43 -14.76 2.01
C THR A 24 -9.15 -13.76 2.91
N LYS A 25 -8.46 -12.68 3.33
CA LYS A 25 -9.01 -11.74 4.32
C LYS A 25 -9.99 -10.74 3.71
N LEU A 26 -9.81 -10.40 2.43
CA LEU A 26 -10.64 -9.39 1.76
C LEU A 26 -11.59 -9.98 0.73
N GLY A 27 -11.55 -11.29 0.49
CA GLY A 27 -12.42 -11.96 -0.47
C GLY A 27 -12.14 -11.54 -1.92
N LEU A 28 -10.87 -11.28 -2.25
CA LEU A 28 -10.45 -10.87 -3.59
C LEU A 28 -10.34 -12.07 -4.52
N GLU A 29 -10.64 -11.85 -5.80
CA GLU A 29 -10.62 -12.92 -6.80
C GLU A 29 -9.25 -12.97 -7.49
N TRP A 30 -8.76 -14.19 -7.74
CA TRP A 30 -7.57 -14.39 -8.55
C TRP A 30 -7.86 -14.15 -10.03
N GLN A 31 -6.97 -13.41 -10.68
CA GLN A 31 -6.90 -13.26 -12.12
C GLN A 31 -5.47 -13.53 -12.58
N GLN A 32 -5.22 -14.76 -13.04
CA GLN A 32 -3.86 -15.24 -13.33
C GLN A 32 -3.00 -15.13 -12.06
N ASP A 33 -1.88 -14.42 -12.13
CA ASP A 33 -0.95 -14.22 -11.01
C ASP A 33 -1.29 -12.99 -10.15
N ASN A 34 -2.37 -12.28 -10.48
CA ASN A 34 -2.82 -11.07 -9.81
C ASN A 34 -4.11 -11.31 -9.01
N LEU A 35 -4.44 -10.38 -8.11
CA LEU A 35 -5.76 -10.26 -7.53
C LEU A 35 -6.56 -9.16 -8.21
N LYS A 36 -7.87 -9.31 -8.19
CA LYS A 36 -8.81 -8.36 -8.77
C LYS A 36 -9.99 -8.12 -7.85
N ALA A 37 -10.42 -6.87 -7.81
CA ALA A 37 -11.74 -6.46 -7.39
C ALA A 37 -12.29 -5.42 -8.37
N LEU A 38 -13.52 -4.95 -8.15
CA LEU A 38 -14.08 -3.89 -8.98
C LEU A 38 -13.22 -2.62 -8.83
N GLY A 39 -12.74 -2.09 -9.96
CA GLY A 39 -11.94 -0.86 -9.99
C GLY A 39 -10.46 -1.00 -9.64
N ILE A 40 -9.95 -2.20 -9.30
CA ILE A 40 -8.56 -2.39 -8.88
C ILE A 40 -7.97 -3.75 -9.31
N LEU A 41 -6.70 -3.71 -9.72
CA LEU A 41 -5.84 -4.88 -9.89
C LEU A 41 -4.69 -4.79 -8.88
N ILE A 42 -4.29 -5.92 -8.30
CA ILE A 42 -3.23 -5.99 -7.28
C ILE A 42 -2.24 -7.07 -7.69
N ASN A 43 -0.96 -6.73 -7.71
CA ASN A 43 0.16 -7.64 -7.91
C ASN A 43 1.14 -7.51 -6.74
N ALA A 44 2.05 -8.47 -6.63
CA ALA A 44 3.15 -8.40 -5.68
C ALA A 44 4.39 -9.01 -6.31
N ASP A 45 5.54 -8.42 -6.03
CA ASP A 45 6.83 -8.81 -6.57
C ASP A 45 7.93 -8.64 -5.51
N VAL A 46 9.06 -9.32 -5.72
CA VAL A 46 10.26 -9.05 -4.91
C VAL A 46 10.83 -7.73 -5.39
N GLU A 47 11.17 -6.85 -4.46
CA GLU A 47 11.71 -5.54 -4.83
C GLU A 47 13.03 -5.67 -5.62
N ASP A 48 13.13 -4.97 -6.74
CA ASP A 48 14.34 -4.91 -7.53
C ASP A 48 15.42 -4.06 -6.84
N ARG A 49 16.69 -4.40 -7.06
CA ARG A 49 17.82 -3.74 -6.36
C ARG A 49 17.87 -2.22 -6.54
N TRP A 50 17.46 -1.72 -7.70
CA TRP A 50 17.45 -0.28 -7.98
C TRP A 50 16.38 0.44 -7.17
N GLU A 51 15.17 -0.13 -7.12
CA GLU A 51 14.04 0.43 -6.35
C GLU A 51 14.36 0.39 -4.85
N GLN A 52 14.97 -0.70 -4.39
CA GLN A 52 15.51 -0.81 -3.02
C GLN A 52 16.44 0.34 -2.64
N ASP A 53 17.35 0.73 -3.53
CA ASP A 53 18.33 1.79 -3.25
C ASP A 53 17.62 3.16 -3.18
N VAL A 54 16.61 3.41 -4.03
CA VAL A 54 15.78 4.63 -3.99
C VAL A 54 14.99 4.74 -2.68
N THR A 55 14.37 3.64 -2.24
CA THR A 55 13.63 3.62 -0.97
C THR A 55 14.56 3.80 0.23
N GLU A 56 15.75 3.20 0.18
CA GLU A 56 16.75 3.34 1.24
C GLU A 56 17.24 4.78 1.35
N GLU A 57 17.48 5.47 0.22
CA GLU A 57 17.87 6.88 0.20
C GLU A 57 16.78 7.83 0.73
N ASN A 58 15.51 7.59 0.36
CA ASN A 58 14.40 8.49 0.70
C ASN A 58 13.78 8.22 2.08
N PHE A 59 13.74 6.95 2.50
CA PHE A 59 13.00 6.52 3.68
C PHE A 59 13.86 5.79 4.72
N GLY A 60 15.14 5.51 4.42
CA GLY A 60 16.10 4.95 5.37
C GLY A 60 15.93 3.44 5.62
N PHE A 61 15.21 2.74 4.74
CA PHE A 61 14.99 1.30 4.86
C PHE A 61 15.01 0.62 3.48
N ARG A 62 15.40 -0.66 3.44
CA ARG A 62 15.54 -1.43 2.20
C ARG A 62 14.38 -2.42 2.04
N PRO A 63 13.36 -2.14 1.20
CA PRO A 63 12.21 -3.03 1.03
C PRO A 63 12.59 -4.40 0.47
N THR A 64 11.85 -5.42 0.87
CA THR A 64 12.01 -6.81 0.40
C THR A 64 10.84 -7.27 -0.46
N LEU A 65 9.73 -6.54 -0.40
CA LEU A 65 8.49 -6.84 -1.11
C LEU A 65 7.83 -5.53 -1.55
N VAL A 66 7.37 -5.52 -2.81
CA VAL A 66 6.47 -4.50 -3.34
C VAL A 66 5.11 -5.10 -3.63
N VAL A 67 4.05 -4.38 -3.28
CA VAL A 67 2.67 -4.72 -3.64
C VAL A 67 2.11 -3.56 -4.46
N GLY A 68 1.90 -3.81 -5.76
CA GLY A 68 1.39 -2.83 -6.69
C GLY A 68 -0.14 -2.84 -6.73
N PHE A 69 -0.71 -1.64 -6.81
CA PHE A 69 -2.14 -1.41 -6.92
C PHE A 69 -2.42 -0.53 -8.13
N ARG A 70 -3.13 -1.07 -9.11
CA ARG A 70 -3.56 -0.33 -10.29
C ARG A 70 -5.04 -0.05 -10.21
N ILE A 71 -5.41 1.20 -9.94
CA ILE A 71 -6.80 1.66 -9.87
C ILE A 71 -7.23 2.15 -11.25
N ASN A 72 -8.41 1.68 -11.71
CA ASN A 72 -9.05 2.18 -12.91
C ASN A 72 -10.09 3.25 -12.55
N PRO A 73 -9.82 4.54 -12.75
CA PRO A 73 -10.73 5.62 -12.36
C PRO A 73 -12.06 5.61 -13.15
N ASN A 74 -12.13 4.90 -14.28
CA ASN A 74 -13.33 4.81 -15.11
C ASN A 74 -14.28 3.66 -14.71
N GLN A 75 -13.99 2.92 -13.64
CA GLN A 75 -14.84 1.85 -13.14
C GLN A 75 -15.46 2.22 -11.79
N ASP A 76 -14.80 1.85 -10.70
CA ASP A 76 -15.21 2.16 -9.33
C ASP A 76 -14.00 2.71 -8.58
N TYR A 77 -13.79 4.01 -8.74
CA TYR A 77 -12.62 4.69 -8.17
C TYR A 77 -12.62 4.64 -6.64
N GLU A 78 -13.76 4.94 -6.01
CA GLU A 78 -13.89 4.90 -4.55
C GLU A 78 -13.75 3.48 -4.00
N GLY A 79 -14.36 2.49 -4.66
CA GLY A 79 -14.21 1.08 -4.30
C GLY A 79 -12.77 0.59 -4.44
N GLY A 80 -12.06 1.03 -5.49
CA GLY A 80 -10.64 0.78 -5.69
C GLY A 80 -9.79 1.34 -4.55
N LEU A 81 -9.97 2.63 -4.20
CA LEU A 81 -9.24 3.26 -3.10
C LEU A 81 -9.49 2.58 -1.75
N ARG A 82 -10.75 2.24 -1.43
CA ARG A 82 -11.06 1.49 -0.22
C ARG A 82 -10.38 0.13 -0.19
N THR A 83 -10.36 -0.58 -1.32
CA THR A 83 -9.71 -1.88 -1.43
C THR A 83 -8.19 -1.75 -1.24
N LEU A 84 -7.57 -0.75 -1.85
CA LEU A 84 -6.16 -0.42 -1.66
C LEU A 84 -5.83 -0.20 -0.18
N ILE A 85 -6.58 0.65 0.52
CA ILE A 85 -6.30 0.98 1.93
C ILE A 85 -6.52 -0.22 2.83
N ARG A 86 -7.61 -0.98 2.61
CA ARG A 86 -7.87 -2.22 3.35
C ARG A 86 -6.77 -3.25 3.12
N ALA A 87 -6.27 -3.39 1.89
CA ALA A 87 -5.18 -4.29 1.54
C ALA A 87 -3.88 -3.88 2.23
N THR A 88 -3.50 -2.60 2.13
CA THR A 88 -2.32 -2.05 2.79
C THR A 88 -2.35 -2.31 4.29
N ILE A 89 -3.42 -1.92 4.98
CA ILE A 89 -3.55 -2.13 6.43
C ILE A 89 -3.53 -3.63 6.77
N THR A 90 -4.22 -4.45 5.99
CA THR A 90 -4.26 -5.90 6.21
C THR A 90 -2.86 -6.49 6.19
N LEU A 91 -2.00 -6.08 5.24
CA LEU A 91 -0.61 -6.52 5.17
C LEU A 91 0.22 -5.97 6.33
N LEU A 92 0.10 -4.69 6.66
CA LEU A 92 0.81 -4.08 7.80
C LEU A 92 0.47 -4.76 9.13
N GLN A 93 -0.75 -5.28 9.30
CA GLN A 93 -1.14 -6.06 10.47
C GLN A 93 -0.52 -7.49 10.51
N GLN A 94 -0.03 -8.00 9.38
CA GLN A 94 0.65 -9.30 9.31
C GLN A 94 2.18 -9.18 9.39
N THR A 95 2.73 -7.98 9.27
CA THR A 95 4.17 -7.75 9.18
C THR A 95 4.68 -6.88 10.32
N VAL A 96 5.94 -7.08 10.65
CA VAL A 96 6.73 -6.21 11.53
C VAL A 96 7.83 -5.64 10.66
N GLY A 97 7.90 -4.32 10.57
CA GLY A 97 8.86 -3.64 9.71
C GLY A 97 8.36 -2.30 9.18
N GLU A 98 9.28 -1.56 8.60
CA GLU A 98 9.02 -0.31 7.91
C GLU A 98 8.26 -0.56 6.59
N ALA A 99 7.43 0.42 6.23
CA ALA A 99 6.68 0.38 5.00
C ALA A 99 6.40 1.79 4.50
N VAL A 100 6.23 1.95 3.19
CA VAL A 100 5.75 3.18 2.57
C VAL A 100 4.76 2.84 1.47
N LEU A 101 3.63 3.54 1.42
CA LEU A 101 2.72 3.53 0.28
C LEU A 101 2.95 4.79 -0.53
N LEU A 102 3.33 4.61 -1.79
CA LEU A 102 3.58 5.67 -2.73
C LEU A 102 2.45 5.75 -3.76
N PHE A 103 2.13 6.96 -4.19
CA PHE A 103 1.31 7.24 -5.36
C PHE A 103 2.22 7.72 -6.50
N ASN A 104 2.15 7.03 -7.63
CA ASN A 104 3.01 7.26 -8.80
C ASN A 104 4.50 7.40 -8.46
N TYR A 105 5.02 6.57 -7.54
CA TYR A 105 6.44 6.56 -7.10
C TYR A 105 6.96 7.85 -6.44
N GLU A 106 6.13 8.88 -6.31
CA GLU A 106 6.58 10.22 -5.91
C GLU A 106 5.93 10.68 -4.60
N THR A 107 4.61 10.47 -4.47
CA THR A 107 3.85 11.06 -3.35
C THR A 107 3.58 10.03 -2.28
N VAL A 108 4.07 10.28 -1.06
CA VAL A 108 3.78 9.44 0.10
C VAL A 108 2.31 9.56 0.48
N VAL A 109 1.61 8.42 0.51
CA VAL A 109 0.21 8.32 0.98
C VAL A 109 0.17 7.92 2.46
N LEU A 110 0.99 6.95 2.84
CA LEU A 110 1.24 6.59 4.25
C LEU A 110 2.64 6.01 4.42
N GLN A 111 3.14 6.06 5.64
CA GLN A 111 4.43 5.52 6.02
C GLN A 111 4.32 4.84 7.38
N ARG A 112 4.93 3.67 7.53
CA ARG A 112 5.13 3.01 8.82
C ARG A 112 6.60 3.10 9.21
N LEU A 113 6.86 3.67 10.37
CA LEU A 113 8.19 3.75 10.99
C LEU A 113 8.14 3.06 12.35
N GLY A 114 8.64 1.83 12.40
CA GLY A 114 8.50 0.96 13.57
C GLY A 114 7.02 0.71 13.94
N ASP A 115 6.64 1.14 15.14
CA ASP A 115 5.27 0.99 15.66
C ASP A 115 4.35 2.17 15.32
N LYS A 116 4.86 3.18 14.60
CA LYS A 116 4.10 4.36 14.23
C LYS A 116 3.62 4.28 12.79
N LEU A 117 2.33 4.53 12.58
CA LEU A 117 1.75 4.77 11.27
C LEU A 117 1.56 6.28 11.08
N ILE A 118 2.07 6.82 9.98
CA ILE A 118 1.95 8.22 9.60
C ILE A 118 1.14 8.27 8.32
N LEU A 119 0.08 9.07 8.29
CA LEU A 119 -0.81 9.21 7.15
C LEU A 119 -0.65 10.59 6.53
N ASN A 120 -0.63 10.66 5.20
CA ASN A 120 -0.64 11.95 4.50
C ASN A 120 -2.05 12.53 4.45
N GLU A 121 -2.28 13.61 5.20
CA GLU A 121 -3.59 14.27 5.29
C GLU A 121 -4.05 14.85 3.94
N GLU A 122 -3.13 15.28 3.08
CA GLU A 122 -3.47 15.87 1.77
C GLU A 122 -3.88 14.83 0.73
N MET A 123 -3.53 13.56 0.96
CA MET A 123 -3.78 12.45 0.03
C MET A 123 -4.99 11.59 0.42
N LEU A 124 -5.52 11.76 1.63
CA LEU A 124 -6.57 10.90 2.18
C LEU A 124 -7.85 11.68 2.43
N GLU A 125 -8.88 11.35 1.64
CA GLU A 125 -10.24 11.84 1.87
C GLU A 125 -10.78 11.38 3.25
N PRO A 126 -11.67 12.14 3.91
CA PRO A 126 -12.22 11.77 5.22
C PRO A 126 -12.91 10.40 5.26
N SER A 127 -13.50 9.98 4.13
CA SER A 127 -14.12 8.67 3.97
C SER A 127 -13.11 7.52 4.04
N ILE A 128 -11.87 7.76 3.60
CA ILE A 128 -10.77 6.81 3.66
C ILE A 128 -10.18 6.76 5.07
N ILE A 129 -10.03 7.90 5.73
CA ILE A 129 -9.60 7.95 7.14
C ILE A 129 -10.56 7.14 8.03
N SER A 130 -11.87 7.30 7.80
CA SER A 130 -12.91 6.53 8.50
C SER A 130 -12.80 5.02 8.25
N GLU A 131 -12.20 4.60 7.13
CA GLU A 131 -11.92 3.20 6.83
C GLU A 131 -10.73 2.69 7.66
N ILE A 132 -9.70 3.51 7.83
CA ILE A 132 -8.50 3.21 8.65
C ILE A 132 -8.89 3.05 10.12
N ASP A 133 -9.77 3.91 10.63
CA ASP A 133 -10.26 3.89 12.02
C ASP A 133 -10.87 2.53 12.43
N GLN A 134 -11.45 1.81 11.47
CA GLN A 134 -12.04 0.48 11.73
C GLN A 134 -10.99 -0.55 12.16
N PHE A 135 -9.73 -0.35 11.80
CA PHE A 135 -8.63 -1.26 12.10
C PHE A 135 -7.96 -0.99 13.45
N LYS A 136 -8.39 0.04 14.19
CA LYS A 136 -7.88 0.40 15.52
C LYS A 136 -6.36 0.56 15.58
N LEU A 137 -5.76 1.04 14.50
CA LEU A 137 -4.33 1.35 14.46
C LEU A 137 -4.07 2.71 15.10
N THR A 138 -2.96 2.85 15.83
CA THR A 138 -2.48 4.16 16.27
C THR A 138 -1.76 4.83 15.10
N TYR A 139 -2.22 6.01 14.69
CA TYR A 139 -1.60 6.77 13.62
C TYR A 139 -1.51 8.27 13.94
N GLU A 140 -0.59 8.94 13.25
CA GLU A 140 -0.41 10.39 13.26
C GLU A 140 -0.73 10.93 11.86
N LEU A 141 -1.45 12.07 11.77
CA LEU A 141 -1.65 12.79 10.51
C LEU A 141 -0.49 13.76 10.31
N GLN A 142 0.11 13.78 9.12
CA GLN A 142 1.20 14.67 8.78
C GLN A 142 1.10 15.11 7.32
N VAL A 143 1.43 16.37 7.04
CA VAL A 143 1.66 16.83 5.66
C VAL A 143 3.07 16.42 5.25
N PHE A 144 3.19 15.59 4.23
CA PHE A 144 4.49 15.23 3.66
C PHE A 144 4.92 16.32 2.67
N PRO A 145 6.16 16.83 2.74
CA PRO A 145 6.64 17.71 1.68
C PRO A 145 6.69 16.93 0.37
N CYS A 146 6.14 17.49 -0.72
CA CYS A 146 6.39 16.94 -2.05
C CYS A 146 7.91 16.88 -2.27
N SER A 147 8.43 15.70 -2.62
CA SER A 147 9.78 15.59 -3.17
C SER A 147 9.82 16.44 -4.44
N ALA A 148 10.65 17.48 -4.40
CA ALA A 148 10.85 18.44 -5.49
C ALA A 148 11.71 17.86 -6.62
#